data_AF-A0A7X7ITF9-F1
#
_entry.id   AF-A0A7X7ITF9-F1
#
_cell.length_a   1.000
_cell.length_b   1.000
_cell.length_c   1.000
_cell.angle_alpha   90.00
_cell.angle_beta   90.00
_cell.angle_gamma   90.00
#
_symmetry.space_group_name_H-M   'P 1'
#
loop_
_entity.id
_entity.type
_entity.pdbx_description
1 polymer ?
#
loop_
_entity_poly.entity_id
_entity_poly.type
_entity_poly.pdbx_seq_one_letter_code
_entity_poly.pdbx_strand_id
1 'polypeptide(L)'
;AQQVVRRRMAMRLQQSEADEENELHRGVLYHILAEATHAAPETAPAAPAAPAAPVGGGVPTPPPLRATGDGLSEAERDALRTVEGAEACFLGALVAAAPEVQRAQLARIADGKGDALASAAAGWRGRLATMDGPHRRMTCEIAVSTLRSQARKALEATAGLADALVMADGQIDPFEFAMTRMFRARLLPDVRASRKGETIAREAAAFVLHVLATFGTPERAQADRAWQAGAGKLASFGRLEALPSVNVNDLARFDEALKDLVRLPPVVKREFMEACQTVVGFDGALNETEENFLFAIADVIEATGWNAGAAPIYEN
;
A
#
# COMPACT_ATOMS: atom_id res chain seq x y z
N ALA A 1 -25.03 33.73 -25.71
CA ALA A 1 -23.93 34.29 -24.89
C ALA A 1 -23.87 33.68 -23.48
N GLN A 2 -24.94 33.72 -22.69
CA GLN A 2 -24.93 33.25 -21.28
C GLN A 2 -24.62 31.76 -21.08
N GLN A 3 -25.06 30.86 -21.98
CA GLN A 3 -24.76 29.42 -21.92
C GLN A 3 -23.27 29.09 -22.12
N VAL A 4 -22.58 29.86 -22.98
CA VAL A 4 -21.15 29.66 -23.27
C VAL A 4 -20.28 30.11 -22.09
N VAL A 5 -20.70 31.17 -21.38
CA VAL A 5 -20.03 31.66 -20.18
C VAL A 5 -20.16 30.67 -19.03
N ARG A 6 -21.36 30.10 -18.80
CA ARG A 6 -21.56 29.05 -17.78
C ARG A 6 -20.73 27.80 -18.05
N ARG A 7 -20.62 27.36 -19.31
CA ARG A 7 -19.81 26.19 -19.68
C ARG A 7 -18.31 26.43 -19.49
N ARG A 8 -17.82 27.64 -19.76
CA ARG A 8 -16.42 28.03 -19.50
C ARG A 8 -16.11 28.22 -18.01
N MET A 9 -17.08 28.62 -17.20
CA MET A 9 -16.93 28.66 -15.74
C MET A 9 -16.92 27.24 -15.15
N ALA A 10 -17.81 26.35 -15.59
CA ALA A 10 -17.81 24.96 -15.15
C ALA A 10 -16.52 24.22 -15.52
N MET A 11 -15.97 24.43 -16.72
CA MET A 11 -14.67 23.88 -17.10
C MET A 11 -13.51 24.45 -16.26
N ARG A 12 -13.55 25.74 -15.90
CA ARG A 12 -12.53 26.35 -15.03
C ARG A 12 -12.62 25.87 -13.59
N LEU A 13 -13.82 25.63 -13.08
CA LEU A 13 -14.03 25.00 -11.77
C LEU A 13 -13.56 23.56 -11.77
N GLN A 14 -13.89 22.76 -12.81
CA GLN A 14 -13.39 21.39 -12.93
C GLN A 14 -11.86 21.33 -13.12
N GLN A 15 -11.26 22.29 -13.83
CA GLN A 15 -9.80 22.40 -13.91
C GLN A 15 -9.19 22.83 -12.59
N SER A 16 -9.79 23.79 -11.87
CA SER A 16 -9.36 24.22 -10.54
C SER A 16 -9.43 23.09 -9.51
N GLU A 17 -10.51 22.32 -9.50
CA GLU A 17 -10.69 21.16 -8.62
C GLU A 17 -9.69 20.05 -9.00
N ALA A 18 -9.49 19.79 -10.30
CA ALA A 18 -8.49 18.83 -10.76
C ALA A 18 -7.05 19.30 -10.49
N ASP A 19 -6.77 20.61 -10.54
CA ASP A 19 -5.46 21.19 -10.27
C ASP A 19 -5.16 21.20 -8.77
N GLU A 20 -6.16 21.47 -7.90
CA GLU A 20 -6.06 21.34 -6.43
C GLU A 20 -5.91 19.87 -6.02
N GLU A 21 -6.69 18.98 -6.62
CA GLU A 21 -6.56 17.53 -6.45
C GLU A 21 -5.16 17.08 -6.90
N ASN A 22 -4.63 17.59 -8.02
CA ASN A 22 -3.28 17.31 -8.51
C ASN A 22 -2.17 17.91 -7.62
N GLU A 23 -2.37 19.09 -7.03
CA GLU A 23 -1.42 19.72 -6.11
C GLU A 23 -1.37 19.02 -4.74
N LEU A 24 -2.52 18.52 -4.26
CA LEU A 24 -2.62 17.65 -3.10
C LEU A 24 -1.98 16.27 -3.38
N HIS A 25 -2.22 15.69 -4.56
CA HIS A 25 -1.57 14.45 -5.03
C HIS A 25 -0.05 14.56 -5.20
N ARG A 26 0.50 15.75 -5.47
CA ARG A 26 1.96 16.00 -5.55
C ARG A 26 2.67 15.94 -4.20
N GLY A 27 1.95 16.16 -3.09
CA GLY A 27 2.47 16.02 -1.73
C GLY A 27 2.44 14.58 -1.23
N VAL A 28 1.50 13.76 -1.70
CA VAL A 28 1.28 12.38 -1.24
C VAL A 28 2.51 11.51 -1.40
N LEU A 29 3.04 11.39 -2.63
CA LEU A 29 4.22 10.57 -2.86
C LEU A 29 5.40 11.14 -2.08
N TYR A 30 5.55 12.46 -2.02
CA TYR A 30 6.61 13.11 -1.26
C TYR A 30 6.55 12.75 0.25
N HIS A 31 5.37 12.73 0.86
CA HIS A 31 5.20 12.37 2.27
C HIS A 31 5.44 10.87 2.52
N ILE A 32 4.90 9.99 1.67
CA ILE A 32 5.17 8.54 1.74
C ILE A 32 6.68 8.26 1.55
N LEU A 33 7.32 8.92 0.57
CA LEU A 33 8.76 8.84 0.30
C LEU A 33 9.59 9.38 1.47
N ALA A 34 9.11 10.44 2.15
CA ALA A 34 9.80 11.08 3.27
C ALA A 34 9.66 10.28 4.58
N GLU A 35 8.52 9.67 4.88
CA GLU A 35 8.35 8.81 6.06
C GLU A 35 9.26 7.57 5.97
N ALA A 36 9.42 7.01 4.77
CA ALA A 36 10.37 5.92 4.54
C ALA A 36 11.83 6.30 4.89
N THR A 37 12.21 7.58 4.80
CA THR A 37 13.58 8.04 5.14
C THR A 37 13.84 8.16 6.65
N HIS A 38 12.80 8.09 7.51
CA HIS A 38 12.93 8.36 8.96
C HIS A 38 13.04 7.12 9.85
N ALA A 39 13.11 5.91 9.28
CA ALA A 39 13.35 4.68 10.03
C ALA A 39 14.86 4.35 10.14
N ALA A 40 15.65 5.24 10.73
CA ALA A 40 16.92 4.79 11.28
C ALA A 40 16.63 3.84 12.45
N PRO A 41 17.30 2.68 12.56
CA PRO A 41 17.03 1.75 13.66
C PRO A 41 17.37 2.46 14.98
N GLU A 42 16.38 2.59 15.86
CA GLU A 42 16.63 2.88 17.27
C GLU A 42 17.56 1.79 17.79
N THR A 43 18.84 2.15 17.99
CA THR A 43 19.83 1.24 18.55
C THR A 43 19.40 0.87 19.96
N ALA A 44 18.76 -0.29 20.10
CA ALA A 44 18.54 -0.90 21.40
C ALA A 44 19.91 -1.14 22.08
N PRO A 45 20.09 -0.78 23.36
CA PRO A 45 21.35 -0.98 24.05
C PRO A 45 21.64 -2.48 24.19
N ALA A 46 22.84 -2.88 23.78
CA ALA A 46 23.31 -4.26 23.85
C ALA A 46 23.17 -4.82 25.27
N ALA A 47 22.37 -5.88 25.42
CA ALA A 47 22.30 -6.65 26.65
C ALA A 47 23.62 -7.42 26.87
N PRO A 48 24.13 -7.52 28.11
CA PRO A 48 25.40 -8.15 28.38
C PRO A 48 25.31 -9.67 28.23
N ALA A 49 26.34 -10.26 27.61
CA ALA A 49 26.52 -11.69 27.48
C ALA A 49 26.63 -12.35 28.88
N ALA A 50 25.83 -13.39 29.12
CA ALA A 50 25.91 -14.25 30.29
C ALA A 50 26.25 -15.69 29.89
N PRO A 51 26.91 -16.46 30.77
CA PRO A 51 27.82 -17.53 30.38
C PRO A 51 27.17 -18.92 30.28
N ALA A 52 27.90 -19.83 29.66
CA ALA A 52 27.50 -21.20 29.35
C ALA A 52 27.58 -22.20 30.54
N ALA A 53 26.77 -23.27 30.38
CA ALA A 53 26.81 -24.63 30.96
C ALA A 53 25.78 -24.96 32.10
N PRO A 54 25.41 -26.24 32.35
CA PRO A 54 25.67 -27.51 31.64
C PRO A 54 24.43 -28.40 31.36
N VAL A 55 24.71 -29.54 30.72
CA VAL A 55 23.86 -30.62 30.20
C VAL A 55 23.15 -31.45 31.29
N GLY A 56 21.88 -31.84 31.05
CA GLY A 56 21.29 -33.04 31.65
C GLY A 56 19.76 -33.11 31.75
N GLY A 57 19.14 -33.95 30.90
CA GLY A 57 17.96 -34.76 31.28
C GLY A 57 16.57 -34.13 31.15
N GLY A 58 15.98 -34.23 29.96
CA GLY A 58 14.56 -34.02 29.72
C GLY A 58 14.32 -33.46 28.33
N VAL A 59 13.71 -34.25 27.44
CA VAL A 59 13.22 -33.77 26.16
C VAL A 59 11.88 -33.08 26.40
N PRO A 60 11.74 -31.75 26.28
CA PRO A 60 10.54 -31.19 25.73
C PRO A 60 10.75 -31.18 24.22
N THR A 61 10.12 -32.12 23.55
CA THR A 61 9.86 -32.04 22.11
C THR A 61 9.37 -30.61 21.86
N PRO A 62 10.02 -29.80 21.00
CA PRO A 62 9.43 -28.52 20.65
C PRO A 62 8.02 -28.83 20.13
N PRO A 63 6.98 -28.10 20.59
CA PRO A 63 5.67 -28.26 19.99
C PRO A 63 5.84 -28.12 18.47
N PRO A 64 5.20 -28.98 17.68
CA PRO A 64 5.37 -28.96 16.23
C PRO A 64 5.10 -27.54 15.75
N LEU A 65 6.00 -27.01 14.92
CA LEU A 65 5.87 -25.72 14.23
C LEU A 65 4.67 -25.78 13.27
N ARG A 66 3.45 -25.78 13.81
CA ARG A 66 2.16 -25.72 13.12
C ARG A 66 1.10 -25.15 14.06
N ALA A 67 1.13 -23.83 14.24
CA ALA A 67 0.00 -23.01 14.65
C ALA A 67 0.31 -21.52 14.44
N THR A 68 0.65 -21.09 13.23
CA THR A 68 0.52 -19.66 12.89
C THR A 68 -0.98 -19.41 12.64
N GLY A 69 -1.73 -19.17 13.70
CA GLY A 69 -3.10 -18.68 13.59
C GLY A 69 -3.11 -17.27 13.00
N ASP A 70 -4.26 -16.83 12.53
CA ASP A 70 -4.47 -15.50 11.95
C ASP A 70 -4.36 -14.34 12.98
N GLY A 71 -4.03 -14.63 14.25
CA GLY A 71 -4.01 -13.65 15.33
C GLY A 71 -5.40 -13.13 15.71
N LEU A 72 -6.48 -13.71 15.17
CA LEU A 72 -7.85 -13.29 15.38
C LEU A 72 -8.59 -14.20 16.38
N SER A 73 -9.24 -13.55 17.34
CA SER A 73 -10.24 -14.19 18.19
C SER A 73 -11.43 -14.68 17.37
N GLU A 74 -12.24 -15.56 17.96
CA GLU A 74 -13.44 -16.07 17.30
C GLU A 74 -14.46 -14.96 17.02
N ALA A 75 -14.63 -14.01 17.94
CA ALA A 75 -15.49 -12.85 17.73
C ALA A 75 -15.02 -11.95 16.58
N GLU A 76 -13.71 -11.75 16.43
CA GLU A 76 -13.15 -10.98 15.31
C GLU A 76 -13.35 -11.70 13.98
N ARG A 77 -13.13 -13.02 13.94
CA ARG A 77 -13.41 -13.84 12.77
C ARG A 77 -14.88 -13.78 12.37
N ASP A 78 -15.79 -13.84 13.34
CA ASP A 78 -17.22 -13.73 13.07
C ASP A 78 -17.61 -12.33 12.58
N ALA A 79 -17.03 -11.28 13.15
CA ALA A 79 -17.23 -9.92 12.67
C ALA A 79 -16.72 -9.74 11.22
N LEU A 80 -15.56 -10.29 10.86
CA LEU A 80 -15.03 -10.20 9.50
C LEU A 80 -15.81 -11.01 8.47
N ARG A 81 -16.67 -11.94 8.89
CA ARG A 81 -17.58 -12.68 8.00
C ARG A 81 -18.85 -11.89 7.67
N THR A 82 -19.16 -10.85 8.43
CA THR A 82 -20.29 -9.95 8.13
C THR A 82 -19.83 -8.78 7.27
N VAL A 83 -20.75 -8.23 6.49
CA VAL A 83 -20.45 -7.08 5.62
C VAL A 83 -20.14 -5.86 6.47
N GLU A 84 -20.94 -5.63 7.51
CA GLU A 84 -20.81 -4.50 8.41
C GLU A 84 -19.50 -4.56 9.21
N GLY A 85 -19.13 -5.74 9.72
CA GLY A 85 -17.89 -5.92 10.47
C GLY A 85 -16.65 -5.84 9.59
N ALA A 86 -16.71 -6.36 8.36
CA ALA A 86 -15.64 -6.19 7.37
C ALA A 86 -15.48 -4.73 6.93
N GLU A 87 -16.57 -4.02 6.66
CA GLU A 87 -16.53 -2.61 6.29
C GLU A 87 -15.99 -1.74 7.44
N ALA A 88 -16.43 -2.01 8.68
CA ALA A 88 -15.89 -1.36 9.87
C ALA A 88 -14.40 -1.63 10.06
N CYS A 89 -13.94 -2.86 9.81
CA CYS A 89 -12.52 -3.20 9.88
C CYS A 89 -11.70 -2.43 8.85
N PHE A 90 -12.16 -2.41 7.60
CA PHE A 90 -11.47 -1.70 6.52
C PHE A 90 -11.40 -0.19 6.80
N LEU A 91 -12.52 0.45 7.13
CA LEU A 91 -12.54 1.88 7.44
C LEU A 91 -11.76 2.20 8.72
N GLY A 92 -11.84 1.35 9.74
CA GLY A 92 -11.06 1.50 10.98
C GLY A 92 -9.55 1.40 10.76
N ALA A 93 -9.09 0.70 9.73
CA ALA A 93 -7.69 0.66 9.32
C ALA A 93 -7.19 2.00 8.77
N LEU A 94 -8.08 2.84 8.25
CA LEU A 94 -7.80 4.16 7.67
C LEU A 94 -8.01 5.32 8.64
N VAL A 95 -8.41 5.02 9.88
CA VAL A 95 -8.61 6.04 10.89
C VAL A 95 -7.26 6.39 11.52
N ALA A 96 -6.90 7.67 11.45
CA ALA A 96 -5.64 8.19 11.95
C ALA A 96 -5.48 7.99 13.47
N ALA A 97 -4.24 7.99 13.94
CA ALA A 97 -3.92 7.94 15.37
C ALA A 97 -4.17 9.26 16.10
N ALA A 98 -4.05 10.39 15.40
CA ALA A 98 -4.16 11.72 15.97
C ALA A 98 -5.59 11.96 16.48
N PRO A 99 -5.82 12.25 17.78
CA PRO A 99 -7.17 12.27 18.36
C PRO A 99 -8.15 13.22 17.68
N GLU A 100 -7.69 14.38 17.21
CA GLU A 100 -8.53 15.37 16.54
C GLU A 100 -8.95 14.90 15.13
N VAL A 101 -7.99 14.32 14.37
CA VAL A 101 -8.25 13.74 13.05
C VAL A 101 -9.15 12.52 13.18
N GLN A 102 -8.84 11.62 14.11
CA GLN A 102 -9.63 10.44 14.43
C GLN A 102 -11.09 10.81 14.72
N ARG A 103 -11.33 11.83 15.53
CA ARG A 103 -12.70 12.27 15.87
C ARG A 103 -13.44 12.77 14.63
N ALA A 104 -12.78 13.57 13.79
CA ALA A 104 -13.37 14.08 12.54
C ALA A 104 -13.67 12.96 11.54
N GLN A 105 -12.75 12.01 11.37
CA GLN A 105 -12.91 10.84 10.50
C GLN A 105 -14.04 9.92 10.98
N LEU A 106 -14.13 9.62 12.28
CA LEU A 106 -15.22 8.82 12.84
C LEU A 106 -16.59 9.52 12.70
N ALA A 107 -16.65 10.84 12.86
CA ALA A 107 -17.87 11.60 12.59
C ALA A 107 -18.27 11.50 11.11
N ARG A 108 -17.31 11.56 10.19
CA ARG A 108 -17.57 11.39 8.75
C ARG A 108 -18.05 9.97 8.41
N ILE A 109 -17.52 8.94 9.08
CA ILE A 109 -18.02 7.56 8.95
C ILE A 109 -19.47 7.48 9.47
N ALA A 110 -19.77 8.12 10.60
CA ALA A 110 -21.12 8.15 11.16
C ALA A 110 -22.11 8.82 10.20
N ASP A 111 -21.74 9.97 9.61
CA ASP A 111 -22.57 10.67 8.62
C ASP A 111 -22.83 9.84 7.35
N GLY A 112 -21.84 9.08 6.89
CA GLY A 112 -21.93 8.29 5.65
C GLY A 112 -22.53 6.89 5.81
N LYS A 113 -22.36 6.26 6.98
CA LYS A 113 -22.62 4.82 7.21
C LYS A 113 -23.37 4.52 8.51
N GLY A 114 -23.57 5.52 9.38
CA GLY A 114 -24.30 5.41 10.64
C GLY A 114 -23.40 5.19 11.87
N ASP A 115 -23.92 5.58 13.04
CA ASP A 115 -23.19 5.56 14.32
C ASP A 115 -22.68 4.18 14.71
N ALA A 116 -23.45 3.13 14.42
CA ALA A 116 -23.06 1.76 14.74
C ALA A 116 -21.79 1.34 14.00
N LEU A 117 -21.66 1.72 12.72
CA LEU A 117 -20.49 1.40 11.92
C LEU A 117 -19.28 2.24 12.37
N ALA A 118 -19.48 3.52 12.68
CA ALA A 118 -18.42 4.38 13.22
C ALA A 118 -17.88 3.85 14.55
N SER A 119 -18.76 3.40 15.45
CA SER A 119 -18.36 2.78 16.72
C SER A 119 -17.56 1.49 16.51
N ALA A 120 -18.00 0.62 15.58
CA ALA A 120 -17.27 -0.59 15.23
C ALA A 120 -15.91 -0.29 14.59
N ALA A 121 -15.83 0.73 13.72
CA ALA A 121 -14.58 1.17 13.09
C ALA A 121 -13.59 1.71 14.14
N ALA A 122 -14.07 2.44 15.15
CA ALA A 122 -13.22 2.87 16.27
C ALA A 122 -12.66 1.67 17.07
N GLY A 123 -13.47 0.63 17.28
CA GLY A 123 -13.03 -0.62 17.91
C GLY A 123 -11.95 -1.33 17.10
N TRP A 124 -12.17 -1.48 15.80
CA TRP A 124 -11.17 -2.06 14.88
C TRP A 124 -9.90 -1.22 14.82
N ARG A 125 -9.99 0.11 14.81
CA ARG A 125 -8.81 0.98 14.86
C ARG A 125 -7.96 0.72 16.10
N GLY A 126 -8.59 0.57 17.27
CA GLY A 126 -7.90 0.21 18.51
C GLY A 126 -7.23 -1.16 18.40
N ARG A 127 -7.93 -2.14 17.81
CA ARG A 127 -7.45 -3.51 17.68
C ARG A 127 -6.32 -3.68 16.66
N LEU A 128 -6.42 -3.02 15.52
CA LEU A 128 -5.40 -3.07 14.46
C LEU A 128 -4.09 -2.43 14.91
N ALA A 129 -4.15 -1.40 15.77
CA ALA A 129 -2.97 -0.76 16.34
C ALA A 129 -2.18 -1.66 17.32
N THR A 130 -2.75 -2.77 17.78
CA THR A 130 -2.02 -3.75 18.61
C THR A 130 -1.45 -4.91 17.80
N MET A 131 -1.68 -4.94 16.49
CA MET A 131 -1.15 -5.96 15.58
C MET A 131 0.17 -5.50 14.97
N ASP A 132 1.07 -6.45 14.74
CA ASP A 132 2.20 -6.23 13.84
C ASP A 132 1.72 -5.98 12.39
N GLY A 133 2.61 -5.50 11.54
CA GLY A 133 2.29 -5.19 10.14
C GLY A 133 1.66 -6.36 9.37
N PRO A 134 2.27 -7.55 9.37
CA PRO A 134 1.74 -8.72 8.66
C PRO A 134 0.31 -9.11 9.10
N HIS A 135 0.03 -9.19 10.40
CA HIS A 135 -1.30 -9.53 10.89
C HIS A 135 -2.31 -8.40 10.63
N ARG A 136 -1.90 -7.14 10.78
CA ARG A 136 -2.76 -5.98 10.50
C ARG A 136 -3.20 -5.95 9.04
N ARG A 137 -2.27 -6.17 8.12
CA ARG A 137 -2.54 -6.27 6.69
C ARG A 137 -3.45 -7.44 6.36
N MET A 138 -3.11 -8.64 6.83
CA MET A 138 -3.91 -9.85 6.59
C MET A 138 -5.36 -9.68 7.06
N THR A 139 -5.58 -9.02 8.21
CA THR A 139 -6.92 -8.70 8.71
C THR A 139 -7.70 -7.82 7.73
N CYS A 140 -7.05 -6.79 7.15
CA CYS A 140 -7.65 -5.95 6.12
C CYS A 140 -7.92 -6.71 4.81
N GLU A 141 -7.04 -7.65 4.43
CA GLU A 141 -7.25 -8.51 3.26
C GLU A 141 -8.48 -9.40 3.41
N ILE A 142 -8.68 -9.98 4.61
CA ILE A 142 -9.88 -10.77 4.94
C ILE A 142 -11.13 -9.88 4.84
N ALA A 143 -11.09 -8.68 5.42
CA ALA A 143 -12.19 -7.72 5.35
C ALA A 143 -12.56 -7.38 3.89
N VAL A 144 -11.58 -7.00 3.06
CA VAL A 144 -11.78 -6.69 1.64
C VAL A 144 -12.33 -7.91 0.88
N SER A 145 -11.91 -9.13 1.21
CA SER A 145 -12.44 -10.35 0.61
C SER A 145 -13.94 -10.52 0.86
N THR A 146 -14.39 -10.31 2.10
CA THR A 146 -15.82 -10.39 2.48
C THR A 146 -16.67 -9.37 1.71
N LEU A 147 -16.14 -8.16 1.51
CA LEU A 147 -16.84 -7.08 0.80
C LEU A 147 -17.05 -7.35 -0.70
N ARG A 148 -16.36 -8.32 -1.30
CA ARG A 148 -16.49 -8.67 -2.73
C ARG A 148 -17.92 -9.01 -3.17
N SER A 149 -18.75 -9.49 -2.24
CA SER A 149 -20.16 -9.82 -2.50
C SER A 149 -21.09 -8.60 -2.62
N GLN A 150 -20.61 -7.41 -2.28
CA GLN A 150 -21.43 -6.20 -2.24
C GLN A 150 -21.73 -5.62 -3.62
N ALA A 151 -22.84 -4.90 -3.72
CA ALA A 151 -23.20 -4.18 -4.94
C ALA A 151 -22.15 -3.12 -5.29
N ARG A 152 -21.85 -2.96 -6.59
CA ARG A 152 -20.85 -1.99 -7.10
C ARG A 152 -21.02 -0.59 -6.51
N LYS A 153 -22.26 -0.10 -6.42
CA LYS A 153 -22.59 1.22 -5.84
C LYS A 153 -22.23 1.33 -4.35
N ALA A 154 -22.41 0.27 -3.58
CA ALA A 154 -22.03 0.26 -2.17
C ALA A 154 -20.50 0.32 -2.03
N LEU A 155 -19.78 -0.46 -2.83
CA LEU A 155 -18.31 -0.44 -2.89
C LEU A 155 -17.76 0.93 -3.33
N GLU A 156 -18.40 1.60 -4.28
CA GLU A 156 -18.06 2.98 -4.69
C GLU A 156 -18.22 3.97 -3.54
N ALA A 157 -19.31 3.86 -2.77
CA ALA A 157 -19.54 4.71 -1.61
C ALA A 157 -18.48 4.47 -0.53
N THR A 158 -18.10 3.21 -0.29
CA THR A 158 -17.03 2.86 0.65
C THR A 158 -15.67 3.37 0.18
N ALA A 159 -15.34 3.22 -1.11
CA ALA A 159 -14.10 3.75 -1.68
C ALA A 159 -14.03 5.28 -1.60
N GLY A 160 -15.12 5.99 -1.94
CA GLY A 160 -15.15 7.45 -1.83
C GLY A 160 -15.07 7.95 -0.39
N LEU A 161 -15.64 7.21 0.57
CA LEU A 161 -15.46 7.48 1.99
C LEU A 161 -14.00 7.25 2.40
N ALA A 162 -13.40 6.13 2.01
CA ALA A 162 -12.00 5.80 2.28
C ALA A 162 -11.05 6.89 1.78
N ASP A 163 -11.18 7.34 0.53
CA ASP A 163 -10.36 8.44 0.01
C ASP A 163 -10.51 9.68 0.90
N ALA A 164 -11.75 10.04 1.28
CA ALA A 164 -11.99 11.21 2.11
C ALA A 164 -11.44 11.09 3.54
N LEU A 165 -11.26 9.87 4.06
CA LEU A 165 -10.58 9.64 5.34
C LEU A 165 -9.08 9.86 5.18
N VAL A 166 -8.45 9.23 4.18
CA VAL A 166 -6.99 9.31 3.95
C VAL A 166 -6.54 10.74 3.61
N MET A 167 -7.42 11.57 3.04
CA MET A 167 -7.10 12.97 2.77
C MET A 167 -7.35 13.91 3.96
N ALA A 168 -7.91 13.44 5.08
CA ALA A 168 -8.48 14.31 6.12
C ALA A 168 -7.45 15.11 6.92
N ASP A 169 -6.24 14.60 7.09
CA ASP A 169 -5.13 15.27 7.79
C ASP A 169 -4.10 15.90 6.84
N GLY A 170 -4.30 15.76 5.52
CA GLY A 170 -3.38 16.25 4.50
C GLY A 170 -2.03 15.51 4.48
N GLN A 171 -1.93 14.36 5.16
CA GLN A 171 -0.79 13.45 5.11
C GLN A 171 -1.32 12.09 4.67
N ILE A 172 -0.60 11.39 3.79
CA ILE A 172 -1.02 10.04 3.41
C ILE A 172 -0.02 9.06 3.98
N ASP A 173 -0.49 8.27 4.94
CA ASP A 173 0.24 7.15 5.50
C ASP A 173 0.40 6.03 4.43
N PRO A 174 1.59 5.42 4.29
CA PRO A 174 1.85 4.36 3.32
C PRO A 174 0.94 3.14 3.45
N PHE A 175 0.58 2.76 4.67
CA PHE A 175 -0.35 1.66 4.92
C PHE A 175 -1.77 2.04 4.49
N GLU A 176 -2.24 3.25 4.82
CA GLU A 176 -3.54 3.75 4.37
C GLU A 176 -3.65 3.82 2.83
N PHE A 177 -2.59 4.29 2.18
CA PHE A 177 -2.47 4.29 0.72
C PHE A 177 -2.57 2.87 0.17
N ALA A 178 -1.80 1.93 0.74
CA ALA A 178 -1.80 0.53 0.31
C ALA A 178 -3.18 -0.11 0.45
N MET A 179 -3.87 0.12 1.57
CA MET A 179 -5.21 -0.45 1.82
C MET A 179 -6.25 0.11 0.85
N THR A 180 -6.21 1.41 0.56
CA THR A 180 -7.14 2.05 -0.39
C THR A 180 -6.91 1.53 -1.81
N ARG A 181 -5.65 1.35 -2.21
CA ARG A 181 -5.29 0.75 -3.51
C ARG A 181 -5.74 -0.71 -3.60
N MET A 182 -5.49 -1.50 -2.58
CA MET A 182 -5.93 -2.89 -2.49
C MET A 182 -7.45 -3.00 -2.63
N PHE A 183 -8.21 -2.18 -1.92
CA PHE A 183 -9.66 -2.15 -2.02
C PHE A 183 -10.12 -1.87 -3.44
N ARG A 184 -9.59 -0.80 -4.06
CA ARG A 184 -9.96 -0.39 -5.42
C ARG A 184 -9.58 -1.44 -6.45
N ALA A 185 -8.37 -1.97 -6.40
CA ALA A 185 -7.90 -2.96 -7.35
C ALA A 185 -8.72 -4.27 -7.27
N ARG A 186 -9.01 -4.75 -6.06
CA ARG A 186 -9.70 -6.03 -5.87
C ARG A 186 -11.21 -5.93 -6.06
N LEU A 187 -11.84 -4.81 -5.72
CA LEU A 187 -13.30 -4.67 -5.68
C LEU A 187 -13.88 -3.74 -6.75
N LEU A 188 -13.09 -2.81 -7.26
CA LEU A 188 -13.48 -1.82 -8.26
C LEU A 188 -12.53 -1.80 -9.48
N PRO A 189 -12.17 -2.96 -10.07
CA PRO A 189 -11.20 -3.01 -11.15
C PRO A 189 -11.67 -2.17 -12.34
N ASP A 190 -10.74 -1.41 -12.93
CA ASP A 190 -11.04 -0.62 -14.12
C ASP A 190 -11.15 -1.54 -15.34
N VAL A 191 -12.37 -1.66 -15.86
CA VAL A 191 -12.68 -2.52 -17.02
C VAL A 191 -12.00 -2.01 -18.31
N ARG A 192 -11.47 -0.78 -18.31
CA ARG A 192 -11.00 -0.07 -19.51
C ARG A 192 -9.49 0.14 -19.61
N ALA A 193 -8.66 -0.71 -19.01
CA ALA A 193 -7.22 -0.66 -19.31
C ALA A 193 -7.01 -0.78 -20.84
N SER A 194 -6.46 0.26 -21.48
CA SER A 194 -6.18 0.21 -22.92
C SER A 194 -5.03 -0.76 -23.18
N ARG A 195 -5.04 -1.49 -24.30
CA ARG A 195 -3.84 -2.24 -24.74
C ARG A 195 -2.82 -1.22 -25.23
N LYS A 196 -2.04 -0.67 -24.31
CA LYS A 196 -0.87 0.13 -24.64
C LYS A 196 0.26 -0.82 -25.05
N GLY A 197 1.08 -0.39 -26.02
CA GLY A 197 2.14 -1.22 -26.61
C GLY A 197 3.29 -1.51 -25.63
N GLU A 198 4.15 -2.45 -25.98
CA GLU A 198 5.31 -2.89 -25.18
C GLU A 198 6.20 -1.73 -24.71
N THR A 199 6.44 -0.73 -25.57
CA THR A 199 7.21 0.48 -25.22
C THR A 199 6.63 1.23 -24.03
N ILE A 200 5.30 1.33 -23.93
CA ILE A 200 4.64 2.07 -22.86
C ILE A 200 4.76 1.30 -21.54
N ALA A 201 4.65 -0.03 -21.57
CA ALA A 201 4.88 -0.87 -20.40
C ALA A 201 6.35 -0.79 -19.91
N ARG A 202 7.33 -0.68 -20.83
CA ARG A 202 8.75 -0.48 -20.49
C ARG A 202 8.98 0.85 -19.78
N GLU A 203 8.45 1.94 -20.33
CA GLU A 203 8.56 3.28 -19.72
C GLU A 203 7.83 3.35 -18.37
N ALA A 204 6.66 2.73 -18.27
CA ALA A 204 5.92 2.63 -17.01
C ALA A 204 6.72 1.86 -15.95
N ALA A 205 7.30 0.71 -16.31
CA ALA A 205 8.14 -0.07 -15.41
C ALA A 205 9.39 0.74 -14.97
N ALA A 206 10.06 1.41 -15.91
CA ALA A 206 11.19 2.27 -15.61
C ALA A 206 10.83 3.40 -14.63
N PHE A 207 9.67 4.04 -14.84
CA PHE A 207 9.17 5.12 -13.99
C PHE A 207 8.84 4.63 -12.57
N VAL A 208 8.14 3.50 -12.43
CA VAL A 208 7.81 2.94 -11.10
C VAL A 208 9.08 2.54 -10.36
N LEU A 209 10.06 1.92 -11.03
CA LEU A 209 11.35 1.63 -10.40
C LEU A 209 12.10 2.89 -9.99
N HIS A 210 11.98 4.01 -10.73
CA HIS A 210 12.56 5.31 -10.33
C HIS A 210 11.92 5.84 -9.06
N VAL A 211 10.60 5.79 -8.98
CA VAL A 211 9.86 6.17 -7.76
C VAL A 211 10.33 5.34 -6.56
N LEU A 212 10.41 4.02 -6.71
CA LEU A 212 10.87 3.11 -5.66
C LEU A 212 12.33 3.35 -5.28
N ALA A 213 13.20 3.65 -6.25
CA ALA A 213 14.62 3.86 -5.98
C ALA A 213 14.87 5.14 -5.18
N THR A 214 13.98 6.12 -5.31
CA THR A 214 13.99 7.34 -4.49
C THR A 214 13.23 7.19 -3.18
N PHE A 215 12.59 6.05 -2.96
CA PHE A 215 11.84 5.73 -1.75
C PHE A 215 12.79 5.38 -0.63
N GLY A 216 12.67 6.04 0.52
CA GLY A 216 13.49 5.75 1.70
C GLY A 216 14.94 6.23 1.65
N THR A 217 15.43 6.76 0.52
CA THR A 217 16.81 7.29 0.42
C THR A 217 16.90 8.71 -0.14
N PRO A 218 17.58 9.64 0.58
CA PRO A 218 17.92 10.95 0.04
C PRO A 218 19.18 10.92 -0.87
N GLU A 219 19.93 9.81 -0.90
CA GLU A 219 21.18 9.71 -1.66
C GLU A 219 20.93 9.31 -3.11
N ARG A 220 21.04 10.26 -4.04
CA ARG A 220 20.89 10.02 -5.49
C ARG A 220 21.73 8.87 -6.01
N ALA A 221 22.99 8.75 -5.56
CA ALA A 221 23.87 7.68 -6.03
C ALA A 221 23.43 6.30 -5.54
N GLN A 222 22.81 6.20 -4.36
CA GLN A 222 22.22 4.95 -3.88
C GLN A 222 20.96 4.62 -4.68
N ALA A 223 20.07 5.60 -4.89
CA ALA A 223 18.89 5.46 -5.74
C ALA A 223 19.26 4.96 -7.15
N ASP A 224 20.27 5.56 -7.78
CA ASP A 224 20.72 5.14 -9.12
C ASP A 224 21.21 3.69 -9.13
N ARG A 225 21.95 3.24 -8.09
CA ARG A 225 22.41 1.85 -7.98
C ARG A 225 21.25 0.87 -7.73
N ALA A 226 20.32 1.23 -6.85
CA ALA A 226 19.11 0.46 -6.58
C ALA A 226 18.27 0.28 -7.85
N TRP A 227 18.06 1.37 -8.58
CA TRP A 227 17.36 1.36 -9.86
C TRP A 227 18.02 0.42 -10.87
N GLN A 228 19.35 0.50 -11.04
CA GLN A 228 20.08 -0.38 -11.96
C GLN A 228 19.96 -1.86 -11.55
N ALA A 229 20.03 -2.15 -10.25
CA ALA A 229 19.87 -3.50 -9.73
C ALA A 229 18.48 -4.07 -10.03
N GLY A 230 17.42 -3.28 -9.80
CA GLY A 230 16.05 -3.66 -10.16
C GLY A 230 15.82 -3.80 -11.66
N ALA A 231 16.29 -2.83 -12.45
CA ALA A 231 16.19 -2.87 -13.91
C ALA A 231 16.84 -4.13 -14.51
N GLY A 232 17.91 -4.64 -13.88
CA GLY A 232 18.57 -5.89 -14.25
C GLY A 232 17.72 -7.16 -14.07
N LYS A 233 16.62 -7.10 -13.29
CA LYS A 233 15.69 -8.23 -13.09
C LYS A 233 14.65 -8.36 -14.19
N LEU A 234 14.44 -7.31 -15.00
CA LEU A 234 13.39 -7.23 -16.00
C LEU A 234 13.81 -7.82 -17.36
N ALA A 235 14.14 -9.11 -17.38
CA ALA A 235 14.63 -9.79 -18.59
C ALA A 235 13.65 -9.70 -19.77
N SER A 236 12.34 -9.80 -19.51
CA SER A 236 11.29 -9.73 -20.54
C SER A 236 11.20 -8.38 -21.25
N PHE A 237 11.70 -7.31 -20.63
CA PHE A 237 11.76 -5.98 -21.25
C PHE A 237 13.10 -5.69 -21.93
N GLY A 238 14.09 -6.59 -21.87
CA GLY A 238 15.46 -6.29 -22.29
C GLY A 238 16.09 -5.15 -21.48
N ARG A 239 17.08 -4.45 -22.04
CA ARG A 239 17.75 -3.34 -21.34
C ARG A 239 16.76 -2.17 -21.14
N LEU A 240 16.33 -1.94 -19.90
CA LEU A 240 15.64 -0.70 -19.54
C LEU A 240 16.64 0.46 -19.56
N GLU A 241 16.18 1.58 -20.09
CA GLU A 241 16.92 2.84 -20.04
C GLU A 241 16.40 3.68 -18.87
N ALA A 242 17.34 4.34 -18.18
CA ALA A 242 16.95 5.29 -17.15
C ALA A 242 16.23 6.46 -17.82
N LEU A 243 15.11 6.88 -17.23
CA LEU A 243 14.38 8.03 -17.71
C LEU A 243 15.07 9.31 -17.20
N PRO A 244 15.59 10.18 -18.09
CA PRO A 244 16.18 11.44 -17.66
C PRO A 244 15.11 12.38 -17.09
N SER A 245 15.43 13.07 -15.99
CA SER A 245 14.61 14.16 -15.43
C SER A 245 13.16 13.78 -15.09
N VAL A 246 12.96 12.64 -14.43
CA VAL A 246 11.64 12.22 -13.95
C VAL A 246 11.25 12.99 -12.69
N ASN A 247 10.06 13.60 -12.70
CA ASN A 247 9.40 14.03 -11.47
C ASN A 247 8.82 12.80 -10.77
N VAL A 248 9.54 12.29 -9.77
CA VAL A 248 9.12 11.12 -8.98
C VAL A 248 7.95 11.43 -8.05
N ASN A 249 7.65 12.71 -7.78
CA ASN A 249 6.51 13.13 -6.94
C ASN A 249 5.20 13.31 -7.73
N ASP A 250 5.10 12.70 -8.92
CA ASP A 250 3.92 12.78 -9.77
C ASP A 250 3.03 11.54 -9.58
N LEU A 251 2.13 11.61 -8.60
CA LEU A 251 1.22 10.50 -8.27
C LEU A 251 0.24 10.19 -9.40
N ALA A 252 -0.22 11.19 -10.15
CA ALA A 252 -1.08 10.95 -11.31
C ALA A 252 -0.34 10.12 -12.38
N ARG A 253 0.94 10.45 -12.65
CA ARG A 253 1.78 9.65 -13.54
C ARG A 253 2.09 8.26 -12.96
N PHE A 254 2.28 8.14 -11.65
CA PHE A 254 2.46 6.84 -10.98
C PHE A 254 1.24 5.94 -11.15
N ASP A 255 0.05 6.49 -10.97
CA ASP A 255 -1.20 5.77 -11.18
C ASP A 255 -1.38 5.31 -12.62
N GLU A 256 -1.11 6.19 -13.58
CA GLU A 256 -1.16 5.83 -15.00
C GLU A 256 -0.10 4.78 -15.36
N ALA A 257 1.12 4.88 -14.81
CA ALA A 257 2.15 3.87 -14.99
C ALA A 257 1.71 2.51 -14.43
N LEU A 258 1.14 2.46 -13.24
CA LEU A 258 0.64 1.21 -12.66
C LEU A 258 -0.51 0.61 -13.51
N LYS A 259 -1.44 1.42 -14.01
CA LYS A 259 -2.49 0.98 -14.94
C LYS A 259 -1.92 0.35 -16.22
N ASP A 260 -0.82 0.89 -16.72
CA ASP A 260 -0.13 0.37 -17.90
C ASP A 260 0.53 -0.99 -17.65
N LEU A 261 0.82 -1.31 -16.39
CA LEU A 261 1.41 -2.59 -15.97
C LEU A 261 0.36 -3.67 -15.64
N VAL A 262 -0.91 -3.31 -15.42
CA VAL A 262 -2.02 -4.26 -15.13
C VAL A 262 -2.12 -5.37 -16.17
N ARG A 263 -1.88 -5.06 -17.45
CA ARG A 263 -2.04 -6.02 -18.56
C ARG A 263 -0.80 -6.85 -18.87
N LEU A 264 0.26 -6.74 -18.06
CA LEU A 264 1.45 -7.56 -18.24
C LEU A 264 1.13 -9.06 -18.11
N PRO A 265 1.80 -9.94 -18.87
CA PRO A 265 1.69 -11.38 -18.64
C PRO A 265 2.09 -11.73 -17.20
N PRO A 266 1.50 -12.77 -16.58
CA PRO A 266 1.81 -13.14 -15.19
C PRO A 266 3.30 -13.35 -14.91
N VAL A 267 4.05 -13.88 -15.88
CA VAL A 267 5.51 -14.04 -15.80
C VAL A 267 6.20 -12.68 -15.64
N VAL A 268 5.83 -11.71 -16.45
CA VAL A 268 6.42 -10.35 -16.44
C VAL A 268 5.99 -9.58 -15.20
N LYS A 269 4.77 -9.79 -14.69
CA LYS A 269 4.36 -9.23 -13.38
C LYS A 269 5.25 -9.73 -12.24
N ARG A 270 5.62 -11.02 -12.24
CA ARG A 270 6.54 -11.56 -11.22
C ARG A 270 7.94 -10.96 -11.35
N GLU A 271 8.50 -10.92 -12.56
CA GLU A 271 9.79 -10.25 -12.81
C GLU A 271 9.77 -8.79 -12.36
N PHE A 272 8.68 -8.08 -12.61
CA PHE A 272 8.50 -6.70 -12.18
C PHE A 272 8.42 -6.56 -10.66
N MET A 273 7.70 -7.45 -9.97
CA MET A 273 7.68 -7.43 -8.51
C MET A 273 9.03 -7.80 -7.89
N GLU A 274 9.78 -8.73 -8.48
CA GLU A 274 11.16 -9.04 -8.09
C GLU A 274 12.10 -7.84 -8.31
N ALA A 275 11.91 -7.10 -9.40
CA ALA A 275 12.62 -5.84 -9.65
C ALA A 275 12.29 -4.80 -8.58
N CYS A 276 11.00 -4.60 -8.28
CA CYS A 276 10.56 -3.67 -7.24
C CYS A 276 11.16 -4.03 -5.87
N GLN A 277 11.10 -5.31 -5.48
CA GLN A 277 11.69 -5.79 -4.23
C GLN A 277 13.22 -5.57 -4.18
N THR A 278 13.91 -5.80 -5.30
CA THR A 278 15.36 -5.57 -5.41
C THR A 278 15.71 -4.09 -5.22
N VAL A 279 14.87 -3.17 -5.73
CA VAL A 279 15.08 -1.73 -5.56
C VAL A 279 14.88 -1.32 -4.11
N VAL A 280 13.77 -1.73 -3.51
CA VAL A 280 13.39 -1.27 -2.17
C VAL A 280 14.30 -1.88 -1.09
N GLY A 281 14.62 -3.17 -1.18
CA GLY A 281 15.55 -3.84 -0.26
C GLY A 281 17.04 -3.64 -0.58
N PHE A 282 17.39 -2.63 -1.39
CA PHE A 282 18.77 -2.47 -1.87
C PHE A 282 19.77 -2.14 -0.75
N ASP A 283 19.31 -1.51 0.33
CA ASP A 283 20.11 -1.21 1.52
C ASP A 283 20.25 -2.42 2.48
N GLY A 284 19.62 -3.56 2.15
CA GLY A 284 19.74 -4.82 2.86
C GLY A 284 18.67 -5.05 3.93
N ALA A 285 17.72 -4.13 4.10
CA ALA A 285 16.56 -4.32 4.97
C ALA A 285 15.27 -3.95 4.23
N LEU A 286 14.14 -4.52 4.67
CA LEU A 286 12.82 -4.12 4.21
C LEU A 286 12.02 -3.73 5.44
N ASN A 287 11.55 -2.49 5.48
CA ASN A 287 10.70 -2.01 6.57
C ASN A 287 9.20 -2.17 6.22
N GLU A 288 8.34 -1.95 7.22
CA GLU A 288 6.89 -2.13 7.06
C GLU A 288 6.27 -1.18 6.03
N THR A 289 6.76 0.05 5.94
CA THR A 289 6.32 1.06 4.97
C THR A 289 6.64 0.62 3.55
N GLU A 290 7.84 0.13 3.34
CA GLU A 290 8.34 -0.44 2.09
C GLU A 290 7.58 -1.69 1.66
N GLU A 291 7.31 -2.60 2.59
CA GLU A 291 6.47 -3.77 2.35
C GLU A 291 5.07 -3.36 1.89
N ASN A 292 4.42 -2.47 2.63
CA ASN A 292 3.08 -1.99 2.30
C ASN A 292 3.05 -1.34 0.92
N PHE A 293 4.09 -0.60 0.55
CA PHE A 293 4.19 0.01 -0.77
C PHE A 293 4.37 -1.02 -1.89
N LEU A 294 5.24 -2.04 -1.70
CA LEU A 294 5.38 -3.16 -2.65
C LEU A 294 4.05 -3.89 -2.85
N PHE A 295 3.36 -4.16 -1.77
CA PHE A 295 2.07 -4.80 -1.86
C PHE A 295 1.00 -3.93 -2.52
N ALA A 296 0.99 -2.61 -2.29
CA ALA A 296 0.10 -1.70 -2.99
C ALA A 296 0.28 -1.80 -4.51
N ILE A 297 1.53 -1.86 -4.95
CA ILE A 297 1.88 -2.08 -6.36
C ILE A 297 1.37 -3.45 -6.82
N ALA A 298 1.64 -4.52 -6.08
CA ALA A 298 1.20 -5.87 -6.40
C ALA A 298 -0.32 -5.98 -6.56
N ASP A 299 -1.07 -5.32 -5.67
CA ASP A 299 -2.53 -5.26 -5.73
C ASP A 299 -3.01 -4.53 -6.98
N VAL A 300 -2.45 -3.35 -7.27
CA VAL A 300 -2.86 -2.54 -8.44
C VAL A 300 -2.56 -3.27 -9.74
N ILE A 301 -1.38 -3.86 -9.89
CA ILE A 301 -1.02 -4.58 -11.13
C ILE A 301 -1.60 -6.00 -11.16
N GLU A 302 -2.35 -6.44 -10.15
CA GLU A 302 -2.89 -7.79 -10.02
C GLU A 302 -1.81 -8.88 -10.12
N ALA A 303 -0.68 -8.71 -9.42
CA ALA A 303 0.41 -9.68 -9.34
C ALA A 303 0.08 -10.81 -8.35
N THR A 304 -0.95 -11.60 -8.66
CA THR A 304 -1.39 -12.72 -7.81
C THR A 304 -0.29 -13.76 -7.65
N GLY A 305 -0.03 -14.19 -6.40
CA GLY A 305 0.96 -15.22 -6.08
C GLY A 305 2.39 -14.71 -5.90
N TRP A 306 2.61 -13.40 -5.93
CA TRP A 306 3.84 -12.81 -5.40
C TRP A 306 3.82 -12.87 -3.86
N ASN A 307 4.92 -13.32 -3.26
CA ASN A 307 5.13 -13.29 -1.82
C ASN A 307 6.39 -12.46 -1.54
N ALA A 308 6.28 -11.44 -0.70
CA ALA A 308 7.43 -10.65 -0.24
C ALA A 308 8.54 -11.54 0.36
N GLY A 309 8.19 -12.68 0.97
CA GLY A 309 9.15 -13.63 1.56
C GLY A 309 9.79 -14.66 0.63
N ALA A 310 9.62 -14.58 -0.70
CA ALA A 310 10.16 -15.59 -1.63
C ALA A 310 11.59 -15.30 -2.15
N ALA A 311 12.17 -14.14 -1.82
CA ALA A 311 13.60 -13.92 -2.00
C ALA A 311 14.37 -14.58 -0.84
N PRO A 312 15.54 -15.22 -1.08
CA PRO A 312 16.30 -15.85 -0.01
C PRO A 312 16.67 -14.78 1.00
N ILE A 313 16.14 -14.93 2.22
CA ILE A 313 16.70 -14.28 3.40
C ILE A 313 18.17 -14.65 3.36
N TYR A 314 19.04 -13.65 3.15
CA TYR A 314 20.47 -13.84 2.97
C TYR A 314 21.00 -14.87 3.98
N GLU A 315 21.47 -16.00 3.46
CA GLU A 315 22.28 -16.94 4.23
C GLU A 315 23.50 -16.16 4.73
N ASN A 316 23.60 -15.99 6.05
CA ASN A 316 24.88 -15.82 6.72
C ASN A 316 25.43 -17.19 7.09
#